data_AF-A0AAE7H1Y6-F1
#
_entry.id   AF-A0AAE7H1Y6-F1
#
_cell.length_a   1.000
_cell.length_b   1.000
_cell.length_c   1.000
_cell.angle_alpha   90.00
_cell.angle_beta   90.00
_cell.angle_gamma   90.00
#
_symmetry.space_group_name_H-M   'P 1'
#
loop_
_entity.id
_entity.type
_entity.pdbx_description
1 polymer ?
#
loop_
_entity_poly.entity_id
_entity_poly.type
_entity_poly.pdbx_seq_one_letter_code
_entity_poly.pdbx_strand_id
1 'polypeptide(L)' 'MNDLILKTYAAGTSGLGNIRHFFKDDERGVTAVEYAIVLAGVAAVVAVIFGQDGTVQTMLEGIFSSVESKVNASMTSTTP' A
#
# COMPACT_ATOMS: atom_id res chain seq x y z
N MET A 1 -12.14 -28.80 47.23
CA MET A 1 -11.29 -29.28 46.11
C MET A 1 -12.06 -29.45 44.80
N ASN A 2 -13.28 -30.01 44.77
CA ASN A 2 -14.04 -30.17 43.51
C ASN A 2 -14.41 -28.87 42.79
N ASP A 3 -14.77 -27.81 43.51
CA ASP A 3 -15.18 -26.52 42.91
C ASP A 3 -14.02 -25.83 42.16
N LEU A 4 -12.79 -26.03 42.62
CA LEU A 4 -11.59 -25.46 42.00
C LEU A 4 -11.23 -26.18 40.70
N ILE A 5 -11.34 -27.51 40.67
CA ILE A 5 -11.15 -28.31 39.46
C ILE A 5 -12.26 -28.01 38.43
N LEU A 6 -13.49 -27.78 38.90
CA LEU A 6 -14.62 -27.45 38.03
C LEU A 6 -14.49 -26.03 37.44
N LYS A 7 -14.09 -25.03 38.24
CA LYS A 7 -13.85 -23.66 37.75
C LYS A 7 -12.68 -23.56 36.78
N THR A 8 -11.61 -24.31 37.00
CA THR A 8 -10.46 -24.33 36.08
C THR A 8 -10.81 -25.00 34.75
N TYR A 9 -11.58 -26.09 34.77
CA TYR A 9 -12.08 -26.73 33.56
C TYR A 9 -13.05 -25.81 32.78
N ALA A 10 -14.01 -25.20 33.48
CA ALA A 10 -14.95 -24.25 32.88
C ALA A 10 -14.23 -23.03 32.30
N ALA A 11 -13.34 -22.39 33.07
CA ALA A 11 -12.57 -21.22 32.62
C ALA A 11 -11.65 -21.54 31.41
N GLY A 12 -11.05 -22.73 31.37
CA GLY A 12 -10.26 -23.20 30.23
C GLY A 12 -11.09 -23.31 28.95
N THR A 13 -12.35 -23.76 29.07
CA THR A 13 -13.28 -23.84 27.92
C THR A 13 -13.90 -22.50 27.54
N SER A 14 -14.16 -21.59 28.50
CA SER A 14 -14.69 -20.26 28.24
C SER A 14 -13.69 -19.34 27.54
N GLY A 15 -12.39 -19.47 27.85
CA GLY A 15 -11.33 -18.74 27.15
C GLY A 15 -11.23 -19.09 25.65
N LEU A 16 -11.44 -20.37 25.32
CA LEU A 16 -11.42 -20.83 23.93
C LEU A 16 -12.69 -20.44 23.15
N GLY A 17 -13.84 -20.43 23.85
CA GLY A 17 -15.12 -19.95 23.29
C GLY A 17 -15.08 -18.47 22.91
N ASN A 18 -14.46 -17.63 23.74
CA ASN A 18 -14.31 -16.20 23.45
C ASN A 18 -13.44 -15.95 22.21
N ILE A 19 -12.33 -16.67 22.06
CA ILE A 19 -11.44 -16.50 20.88
C ILE A 19 -12.21 -16.82 19.59
N ARG A 20 -13.01 -17.89 19.59
CA ARG A 20 -13.84 -18.23 18.43
C ARG A 20 -14.90 -17.17 18.15
N HIS A 21 -15.47 -16.54 19.17
CA HIS A 21 -16.44 -15.45 19.01
C HIS A 21 -15.77 -14.19 18.46
N PHE A 22 -14.58 -13.82 18.95
CA PHE A 22 -13.78 -12.72 18.38
C PHE A 22 -13.52 -12.95 16.88
N PHE A 23 -13.02 -14.12 16.46
CA PHE A 23 -12.76 -14.36 15.03
C PHE A 23 -14.01 -14.51 14.15
N LYS A 24 -15.15 -14.91 14.72
CA LYS A 24 -16.39 -15.12 13.95
C LYS A 24 -17.29 -13.88 13.90
N ASP A 25 -17.15 -12.98 14.86
CA ASP A 25 -17.94 -11.75 14.98
C ASP A 25 -17.11 -10.48 14.70
N ASP A 26 -15.77 -10.56 14.66
CA ASP A 26 -14.92 -9.45 14.19
C ASP A 26 -14.84 -9.44 12.65
N GLU A 27 -15.83 -8.81 12.03
CA GLU A 27 -15.79 -8.39 10.62
C GLU A 27 -14.63 -7.42 10.31
N ARG A 28 -13.96 -6.91 11.35
CA ARG A 28 -12.76 -6.06 11.28
C ARG A 28 -11.61 -6.70 10.50
N GLY A 29 -11.50 -8.03 10.53
CA GLY A 29 -10.48 -8.76 9.76
C GLY A 29 -10.74 -8.76 8.25
N VAL A 30 -12.01 -8.74 7.84
CA VAL A 30 -12.43 -8.69 6.43
C VAL A 30 -12.14 -7.32 5.82
N THR A 31 -12.38 -6.26 6.59
CA THR A 31 -12.10 -4.89 6.17
C THR A 31 -10.61 -4.66 5.94
N ALA A 32 -9.73 -5.26 6.75
CA ALA A 32 -8.29 -5.14 6.57
C ALA A 32 -7.80 -5.79 5.26
N VAL A 33 -8.36 -6.94 4.88
CA VAL A 33 -8.02 -7.65 3.64
C VAL A 33 -8.50 -6.88 2.40
N GLU A 34 -9.69 -6.27 2.46
CA GLU A 34 -10.24 -5.48 1.35
C GLU A 34 -9.40 -4.23 1.08
N TYR A 35 -9.06 -3.47 2.11
CA TYR A 35 -8.20 -2.30 1.93
C TYR A 35 -6.77 -2.70 1.53
N ALA A 36 -6.27 -3.86 1.99
CA ALA A 36 -4.94 -4.34 1.62
C ALA A 36 -4.82 -4.63 0.11
N ILE A 37 -5.82 -5.27 -0.50
CA ILE A 37 -5.78 -5.56 -1.93
C ILE A 37 -5.94 -4.30 -2.78
N VAL A 38 -6.77 -3.34 -2.33
CA VAL A 38 -6.90 -2.03 -2.97
C VAL A 38 -5.57 -1.27 -2.92
N LEU A 39 -4.93 -1.21 -1.75
CA LEU A 39 -3.61 -0.58 -1.58
C LEU A 39 -2.54 -1.25 -2.44
N ALA A 40 -2.55 -2.58 -2.55
CA ALA A 40 -1.63 -3.31 -3.43
C ALA A 40 -1.84 -2.93 -4.91
N GLY A 41 -3.10 -2.82 -5.35
CA GLY A 41 -3.43 -2.39 -6.71
C GLY A 41 -2.98 -0.95 -7.00
N VAL A 42 -3.24 -0.02 -6.08
CA VAL A 42 -2.79 1.38 -6.20
C VAL A 42 -1.26 1.46 -6.23
N ALA A 43 -0.58 0.73 -5.35
CA ALA A 43 0.88 0.68 -5.31
C ALA A 43 1.47 0.15 -6.62
N ALA A 44 0.86 -0.88 -7.22
CA ALA A 44 1.29 -1.40 -8.52
C ALA A 44 1.16 -0.35 -9.65
N VAL A 45 0.06 0.39 -9.70
CA VAL A 45 -0.13 1.46 -10.69
C VAL A 45 0.89 2.59 -10.49
N VAL A 46 1.10 3.01 -9.25
CA VAL A 46 2.11 4.04 -8.92
C VAL A 46 3.51 3.57 -9.32
N ALA A 47 3.85 2.30 -9.05
CA ALA A 47 5.14 1.72 -9.42
C ALA A 47 5.34 1.67 -10.94
N VAL A 48 4.29 1.47 -11.75
CA VAL A 48 4.41 1.51 -13.22
C VAL A 48 4.62 2.95 -13.72
N ILE A 49 3.90 3.92 -13.14
CA ILE A 49 3.95 5.32 -13.59
C ILE A 49 5.26 6.00 -13.17
N PHE A 50 5.71 5.75 -11.94
CA PHE A 50 6.82 6.43 -11.29
C PHE A 50 8.03 5.52 -11.00
N GLY A 51 7.98 4.25 -11.39
CA GLY A 51 9.11 3.34 -11.28
C GLY A 51 10.26 3.73 -12.21
N GLN A 52 11.34 2.95 -12.13
CA GLN A 52 12.50 3.10 -13.00
C GLN A 52 12.06 2.87 -14.46
N ASP A 53 12.44 3.79 -15.36
CA ASP A 53 11.96 3.86 -16.75
C ASP A 53 10.44 4.13 -16.88
N GLY A 54 9.84 4.71 -15.84
CA GLY A 54 8.43 5.06 -15.81
C GLY A 54 8.07 6.13 -16.84
N THR A 55 6.80 6.14 -17.27
CA THR A 55 6.26 7.09 -18.24
C THR A 55 6.51 8.54 -17.84
N VAL A 56 6.44 8.85 -16.53
CA VAL A 56 6.64 10.22 -16.03
C VAL A 56 8.10 10.66 -16.17
N GLN A 57 9.06 9.78 -15.87
CA GLN A 57 10.48 10.10 -16.02
C GLN A 57 10.79 10.45 -17.47
N THR A 58 10.40 9.56 -18.40
CA THR A 58 10.63 9.76 -19.84
C THR A 58 9.99 11.06 -20.34
N MET A 59 8.76 11.36 -19.89
CA MET A 59 8.07 12.60 -20.24
C MET A 59 8.84 13.83 -19.75
N LEU A 60 9.27 13.84 -18.49
CA LEU A 60 10.00 14.96 -17.90
C LEU A 60 11.34 15.18 -18.60
N GLU A 61 12.10 14.12 -18.85
CA GLU A 61 13.35 14.18 -19.60
C GLU A 61 13.15 14.77 -21.01
N GLY A 62 12.10 14.34 -21.73
CA GLY A 62 11.78 14.87 -23.05
C GLY A 62 11.40 16.37 -23.03
N ILE A 63 10.66 16.81 -22.02
CA ILE A 63 10.31 18.23 -21.84
C ILE A 63 11.57 19.05 -21.57
N PHE A 64 12.42 18.62 -20.62
CA PHE A 64 13.64 19.33 -20.28
C PHE A 64 14.62 19.38 -21.44
N SER A 65 14.79 18.27 -22.17
CA SER A 65 15.62 18.24 -23.38
C SER A 65 15.11 19.19 -24.47
N SER A 66 13.79 19.26 -24.66
CA SER A 66 13.18 20.19 -25.62
C SER A 66 13.39 21.66 -25.22
N VAL A 67 13.29 21.96 -23.92
CA VAL A 67 13.54 23.31 -23.39
C VAL A 67 15.01 23.67 -23.55
N GLU A 68 15.92 22.78 -23.18
CA GLU A 68 17.37 22.97 -23.35
C GLU A 68 17.73 23.25 -24.81
N SER A 69 17.21 22.45 -25.74
CA SER A 69 17.43 22.64 -27.17
C SER A 69 16.98 24.03 -27.64
N LYS A 70 15.79 24.48 -27.21
CA LYS A 70 15.27 25.81 -27.54
C LYS A 70 16.13 26.93 -26.96
N VAL A 71 16.57 26.81 -25.72
CA VAL A 71 17.43 27.81 -25.06
C VAL A 71 18.78 27.90 -25.77
N ASN A 72 19.43 26.78 -26.05
CA ASN A 72 20.71 26.74 -26.75
C ASN A 72 20.61 27.31 -28.18
N ALA A 73 19.52 27.02 -28.90
CA ALA A 73 19.24 27.60 -30.20
C ALA A 73 19.08 29.14 -30.12
N SER A 74 18.35 29.64 -29.11
CA SER A 74 18.21 31.09 -28.90
C SER A 74 19.55 31.77 -28.57
N MET A 75 20.39 31.14 -27.75
CA MET A 75 21.71 31.68 -27.39
C MET A 75 22.68 31.71 -28.58
N THR A 76 22.70 30.66 -29.40
CA THR A 76 23.58 30.59 -30.58
C THR A 76 23.15 31.53 -31.70
N SER A 77 21.84 31.77 -31.86
CA SER A 77 21.28 32.73 -32.83
C SER A 77 21.57 34.21 -32.52
N THR A 78 22.10 34.51 -31.33
CA THR A 78 22.40 35.88 -30.87
C THR A 78 23.89 36.25 -31.00
N THR A 79 24.71 35.40 -31.62
CA THR A 79 26.09 35.80 -31.98
C THR A 79 26.05 36.54 -33.32
N PRO A 80 26.43 37.84 -33.39
CA PRO A 80 26.40 38.65 -34.61
C PRO A 80 27.33 38.16 -35.71
#